data_AF-A0AAV4N5W6-F1
#
_entry.id   AF-A0AAV4N5W6-F1
#
_cell.length_a   1.000
_cell.length_b   1.000
_cell.length_c   1.000
_cell.angle_alpha   90.00
_cell.angle_beta   90.00
_cell.angle_gamma   90.00
#
_symmetry.space_group_name_H-M   'P 1'
#
loop_
_entity.id
_entity.type
_entity.pdbx_description
1 polymer ?
#
loop_
_entity_poly.entity_id
_entity_poly.type
_entity_poly.pdbx_seq_one_letter_code
_entity_poly.pdbx_strand_id
1 'polypeptide(L)'
;MCINEFIYAGVCLAKFASGFNTQALGSTDKKGNDYFGMFQISDDYCKKGSKKSCGASCTDLVSDNILPSATCALNIFQKEGFAYWPAWKNNCKDIDVSRFIDRCDIKPK
;
A
#
# COMPACT_ATOMS: atom_id res chain seq x y z
N MET A 1 4.49 -17.94 -0.61
CA MET A 1 3.70 -17.86 -1.87
C MET A 1 3.00 -16.51 -2.08
N CYS A 2 2.98 -15.58 -1.12
CA CYS A 2 2.23 -14.31 -1.22
C CYS A 2 3.00 -13.12 -1.85
N ILE A 3 4.34 -13.17 -1.92
CA ILE A 3 5.14 -12.02 -2.40
C ILE A 3 4.91 -11.75 -3.89
N ASN A 4 4.91 -12.79 -4.72
CA ASN A 4 4.71 -12.62 -6.17
C ASN A 4 3.32 -12.07 -6.47
N GLU A 5 2.28 -12.47 -5.72
CA GLU A 5 0.92 -11.95 -5.89
C GLU A 5 0.85 -10.46 -5.54
N PHE A 6 1.56 -10.03 -4.49
CA PHE A 6 1.59 -8.62 -4.11
C PHE A 6 2.31 -7.74 -5.12
N ILE A 7 3.40 -8.19 -5.77
CA ILE A 7 4.21 -7.32 -6.64
C ILE A 7 3.37 -6.70 -7.77
N TYR A 8 2.68 -7.51 -8.57
CA TYR A 8 1.90 -7.02 -9.71
C TYR A 8 0.75 -6.10 -9.27
N ALA A 9 -0.07 -6.58 -8.33
CA ALA A 9 -1.23 -5.85 -7.85
C ALA A 9 -0.85 -4.63 -6.98
N GLY A 10 0.31 -4.67 -6.31
CA GLY A 10 0.86 -3.59 -5.50
C GLY A 10 1.29 -2.39 -6.33
N VAL A 11 1.83 -2.60 -7.54
CA VAL A 11 2.13 -1.49 -8.47
C VAL A 11 0.84 -0.82 -8.94
N CYS A 12 -0.20 -1.59 -9.29
CA CYS A 12 -1.51 -1.04 -9.62
C CYS A 12 -2.09 -0.23 -8.45
N LEU A 13 -2.03 -0.79 -7.23
CA LEU A 13 -2.46 -0.10 -6.02
C LEU A 13 -1.73 1.24 -5.84
N ALA A 14 -0.39 1.25 -5.88
CA ALA A 14 0.39 2.47 -5.70
C ALA A 14 0.06 3.55 -6.74
N LYS A 15 -0.22 3.16 -8.00
CA LYS A 15 -0.66 4.07 -9.05
C LYS A 15 -1.96 4.79 -8.68
N PHE A 16 -2.98 4.05 -8.25
CA PHE A 16 -4.31 4.61 -8.00
C PHE A 16 -4.51 5.16 -6.60
N ALA A 17 -3.71 4.71 -5.62
CA ALA A 17 -3.76 5.23 -4.27
C ALA A 17 -3.13 6.62 -4.17
N SER A 18 -1.98 6.83 -4.80
CA SER A 18 -1.18 8.05 -4.61
C SER A 18 -0.53 8.59 -5.88
N GLY A 19 -0.65 7.91 -7.02
CA GLY A 19 0.13 8.24 -8.21
C GLY A 19 1.63 7.96 -8.02
N PHE A 20 1.99 6.98 -7.19
CA PHE A 20 3.36 6.67 -6.77
C PHE A 20 4.04 7.73 -5.89
N ASN A 21 3.28 8.69 -5.34
CA ASN A 21 3.85 9.70 -4.46
C ASN A 21 4.13 9.11 -3.06
N THR A 22 5.41 8.91 -2.74
CA THR A 22 5.90 8.41 -1.45
C THR A 22 5.53 9.31 -0.28
N GLN A 23 5.31 10.61 -0.54
CA GLN A 23 5.01 11.62 0.47
C GLN A 23 3.53 12.03 0.46
N ALA A 24 2.66 11.24 -0.16
CA ALA A 24 1.23 11.54 -0.22
C ALA A 24 0.57 11.54 1.17
N LEU A 25 -0.27 12.53 1.42
CA LEU A 25 -1.18 12.61 2.56
C LEU A 25 -2.61 12.53 2.04
N GLY A 26 -3.32 11.49 2.45
CA GLY A 26 -4.72 11.26 2.09
C GLY A 26 -5.67 12.06 2.97
N SER A 27 -6.89 12.26 2.48
CA SER A 27 -7.94 12.92 3.24
C SER A 27 -8.43 12.04 4.38
N THR A 28 -8.79 12.67 5.49
CA THR A 28 -9.43 12.01 6.62
C THR A 28 -10.76 11.37 6.20
N ASP A 29 -10.98 10.10 6.54
CA ASP A 29 -12.25 9.42 6.26
C ASP A 29 -13.37 9.83 7.24
N LYS A 30 -14.59 9.33 7.00
CA LYS A 30 -15.76 9.60 7.85
C LYS A 30 -15.61 9.12 9.31
N LYS A 31 -14.64 8.24 9.58
CA LYS A 31 -14.34 7.71 10.91
C LYS A 31 -13.21 8.48 11.60
N GLY A 32 -12.61 9.46 10.93
CA GLY A 32 -11.54 10.28 11.48
C GLY A 32 -10.14 9.72 11.26
N ASN A 33 -9.96 8.71 10.40
CA ASN A 33 -8.64 8.13 10.11
C ASN A 33 -7.97 8.89 8.97
N ASP A 34 -6.69 9.22 9.16
CA ASP A 34 -5.82 9.79 8.13
C ASP A 34 -5.07 8.68 7.37
N TYR A 35 -4.63 8.96 6.13
CA TYR A 35 -3.98 7.98 5.26
C TYR A 35 -2.62 8.48 4.77
N PHE A 36 -1.62 7.59 4.76
CA PHE A 36 -0.22 7.98 4.62
C PHE A 36 0.49 7.23 3.50
N GLY A 37 1.32 7.97 2.76
CA GLY A 37 2.33 7.45 1.86
C GLY A 37 1.79 6.85 0.57
N MET A 38 2.69 6.21 -0.16
CA MET A 38 2.44 5.66 -1.50
C MET A 38 1.26 4.68 -1.56
N PHE A 39 1.03 3.92 -0.48
CA PHE A 39 -0.04 2.93 -0.41
C PHE A 39 -1.29 3.43 0.31
N GLN A 40 -1.34 4.71 0.73
CA GLN A 40 -2.46 5.29 1.49
C GLN A 40 -2.87 4.36 2.64
N ILE A 41 -1.96 4.15 3.58
CA ILE A 41 -2.16 3.30 4.76
C ILE A 41 -2.77 4.15 5.87
N SER A 42 -3.86 3.68 6.49
CA SER A 42 -4.51 4.39 7.60
C SER A 42 -3.61 4.48 8.84
N ASP A 43 -3.74 5.56 9.60
CA ASP A 43 -3.13 5.75 10.93
C ASP A 43 -3.35 4.58 11.89
N ASP A 44 -4.44 3.81 11.78
CA ASP A 44 -4.67 2.56 12.51
C ASP A 44 -3.48 1.58 12.41
N TYR A 45 -2.69 1.64 11.33
CA TYR A 45 -1.54 0.76 11.07
C TYR A 45 -0.19 1.35 11.47
N CYS A 46 -0.09 2.66 11.70
CA CYS A 46 1.17 3.33 12.04
C CYS A 46 1.14 4.09 13.38
N LYS A 47 -0.03 4.14 14.04
CA LYS A 47 -0.20 4.73 15.36
C LYS A 47 0.39 3.82 16.44
N LYS A 48 1.19 4.41 17.32
CA LYS A 48 1.79 3.71 18.48
C LYS A 48 0.70 3.14 19.38
N GLY A 49 0.84 1.87 19.75
CA GLY A 49 -0.11 1.16 20.63
C GLY A 49 -1.33 0.57 19.92
N SER A 50 -1.48 0.76 18.60
CA SER A 50 -2.52 0.06 17.84
C SER A 50 -2.23 -1.44 17.76
N LYS A 51 -3.27 -2.27 17.97
CA LYS A 51 -3.19 -3.74 17.79
C LYS A 51 -2.95 -4.14 16.33
N LYS A 52 -3.27 -3.24 15.38
CA LYS A 52 -3.05 -3.46 13.94
C LYS A 52 -1.66 -3.06 13.49
N SER A 53 -0.91 -2.35 14.33
CA SER A 53 0.35 -1.70 13.93
C SER A 53 1.29 -2.62 13.18
N CYS A 54 1.90 -2.10 12.12
CA CYS A 54 2.97 -2.76 11.37
C CYS A 54 4.38 -2.42 11.89
N GLY A 55 4.49 -1.74 13.03
CA GLY A 55 5.77 -1.37 13.65
C GLY A 55 6.44 -0.12 13.06
N ALA A 56 5.88 0.50 12.02
CA ALA A 56 6.31 1.77 11.46
C ALA A 56 5.51 2.94 12.04
N SER A 57 6.15 4.11 12.21
CA SER A 57 5.44 5.36 12.49
C SER A 57 4.80 5.94 11.22
N CYS A 58 3.80 6.81 11.35
CA CYS A 58 3.14 7.39 10.17
C CYS A 58 4.08 8.27 9.35
N THR A 59 5.07 8.90 10.00
CA THR A 59 6.15 9.62 9.33
C THR A 59 7.09 8.71 8.54
N ASP A 60 7.31 7.47 8.98
CA ASP A 60 8.12 6.50 8.22
C ASP A 60 7.43 6.08 6.91
N LEU A 61 6.10 6.20 6.84
CA LEU A 61 5.33 5.90 5.64
C LEU A 61 5.37 7.01 4.59
N VAL A 62 5.73 8.23 5.00
CA VAL A 62 5.80 9.46 4.19
C VAL A 62 7.27 9.81 3.96
N SER A 63 7.99 8.91 3.28
CA SER A 63 9.43 9.01 3.06
C SER A 63 9.82 8.39 1.73
N ASP A 64 10.91 8.89 1.13
CA ASP A 64 11.50 8.30 -0.07
C ASP A 64 12.05 6.89 0.17
N ASN A 65 12.35 6.55 1.44
CA ASN A 65 12.58 5.16 1.82
C ASN A 65 11.24 4.39 1.80
N ILE A 66 11.01 3.62 0.74
CA ILE A 66 9.77 2.86 0.58
C ILE A 66 9.70 1.58 1.45
N LEU A 67 10.79 1.19 2.12
CA LEU A 67 10.84 -0.09 2.84
C LEU A 67 9.80 -0.19 3.98
N PRO A 68 9.58 0.83 4.83
CA PRO A 68 8.52 0.79 5.84
C PRO A 68 7.14 0.68 5.20
N SER A 69 6.87 1.47 4.15
CA SER A 69 5.61 1.45 3.41
C SER A 69 5.33 0.09 2.75
N ALA A 70 6.31 -0.49 2.07
CA ALA A 70 6.20 -1.80 1.42
C ALA A 70 6.01 -2.92 2.45
N THR A 71 6.76 -2.88 3.55
CA THR A 71 6.64 -3.87 4.63
C THR A 71 5.26 -3.78 5.29
N CYS A 72 4.77 -2.57 5.55
CA CYS A 72 3.45 -2.36 6.14
C CYS A 72 2.32 -2.81 5.20
N ALA A 73 2.40 -2.46 3.91
CA ALA A 73 1.43 -2.89 2.91
C ALA A 73 1.40 -4.42 2.74
N LEU A 74 2.55 -5.09 2.74
CA LEU A 74 2.63 -6.54 2.74
C LEU A 74 1.97 -7.16 3.99
N ASN A 75 2.18 -6.58 5.17
CA ASN A 75 1.52 -7.03 6.40
C ASN A 75 0.00 -6.89 6.33
N ILE A 76 -0.49 -5.77 5.80
CA ILE A 76 -1.93 -5.54 5.61
C ILE A 76 -2.48 -6.55 4.60
N PHE A 77 -1.80 -6.75 3.47
CA PHE A 77 -2.20 -7.72 2.45
C PHE A 77 -2.29 -9.15 3.02
N GLN A 78 -1.35 -9.57 3.86
CA GLN A 78 -1.40 -10.89 4.50
C GLN A 78 -2.61 -11.05 5.46
N LYS A 79 -3.09 -9.96 6.06
CA LYS A 79 -4.19 -9.97 7.04
C LYS A 79 -5.57 -9.74 6.43
N GLU A 80 -5.67 -8.79 5.50
CA GLU A 80 -6.93 -8.27 4.97
C GLU A 80 -7.07 -8.44 3.44
N GLY A 81 -5.99 -8.87 2.77
CA GLY A 81 -5.92 -8.91 1.32
C GLY A 81 -5.99 -7.52 0.68
N PHE A 82 -6.09 -7.46 -0.65
CA PHE A 82 -6.24 -6.19 -1.35
C PHE A 82 -7.60 -5.51 -1.12
N ALA A 83 -8.56 -6.22 -0.54
CA ALA A 83 -9.88 -5.68 -0.20
C ALA A 83 -9.82 -4.56 0.85
N TYR A 84 -8.71 -4.40 1.57
CA TYR A 84 -8.48 -3.25 2.44
C TYR A 84 -8.52 -1.92 1.66
N TRP A 85 -7.92 -1.85 0.47
CA TRP A 85 -7.80 -0.60 -0.30
C TRP A 85 -8.99 -0.35 -1.23
N PRO A 86 -9.77 0.73 -1.04
CA PRO A 86 -10.79 1.14 -2.02
C PRO A 86 -10.20 1.45 -3.40
N ALA A 87 -9.00 2.07 -3.44
CA ALA A 87 -8.30 2.38 -4.69
C ALA A 87 -8.03 1.11 -5.52
N TRP A 88 -7.63 0.01 -4.88
CA TRP A 88 -7.44 -1.26 -5.58
C TRP A 88 -8.78 -1.88 -6.02
N LYS A 89 -9.79 -1.89 -5.14
CA LYS A 89 -11.12 -2.44 -5.48
C LYS A 89 -11.73 -1.78 -6.71
N ASN A 90 -11.58 -0.47 -6.83
CA ASN A 90 -12.22 0.31 -7.90
C ASN A 90 -11.42 0.31 -9.21
N ASN A 91 -10.13 -0.02 -9.19
CA ASN A 91 -9.26 0.18 -10.36
C ASN A 91 -8.41 -1.03 -10.75
N CYS A 92 -8.26 -2.04 -9.88
CA CYS A 92 -7.29 -3.12 -10.04
C CYS A 92 -7.89 -4.54 -9.97
N LYS A 93 -8.99 -4.75 -9.23
CA LYS A 93 -9.51 -6.09 -8.91
C LYS A 93 -9.81 -6.99 -10.11
N ASP A 94 -10.39 -6.42 -11.16
CA ASP A 94 -10.94 -7.18 -12.30
C ASP A 94 -10.21 -6.83 -13.61
N ILE A 95 -8.94 -6.46 -13.51
CA ILE A 95 -8.08 -6.18 -14.67
C ILE A 95 -6.80 -7.01 -14.60
N ASP A 96 -6.18 -7.21 -15.75
CA ASP A 96 -4.83 -7.77 -15.80
C ASP A 96 -3.82 -6.77 -15.23
N VAL A 97 -3.40 -7.00 -13.99
CA VAL A 97 -2.41 -6.17 -13.28
C VAL A 97 -0.98 -6.40 -13.77
N SER A 98 -0.71 -7.43 -14.58
CA SER A 98 0.62 -7.66 -15.13
C SER A 98 1.09 -6.53 -16.04
N ARG A 99 0.15 -5.83 -16.70
CA ARG A 99 0.39 -4.66 -17.55
C ARG A 99 1.08 -3.49 -16.86
N PHE A 100 1.09 -3.45 -15.53
CA PHE A 100 1.77 -2.36 -14.80
C PHE A 100 3.28 -2.56 -14.71
N ILE A 101 3.78 -3.76 -15.03
CA ILE A 101 5.20 -4.11 -14.97
C ILE A 101 5.68 -4.87 -16.20
N ASP A 102 4.90 -4.85 -17.29
CA ASP A 102 5.22 -5.51 -18.57
C ASP A 102 6.49 -4.96 -19.23
N ARG A 103 6.87 -3.73 -18.90
CA ARG A 103 8.09 -3.04 -19.36
C ARG A 103 9.13 -2.86 -18.25
N CYS A 104 9.08 -3.68 -17.21
CA CYS A 104 10.05 -3.67 -16.12
C CYS A 104 10.94 -4.91 -16.18
N ASP A 105 12.26 -4.72 -16.08
CA ASP A 105 13.23 -5.80 -15.92
C ASP A 105 13.27 -6.29 -14.46
N ILE A 106 12.23 -7.01 -14.05
CA ILE A 106 12.15 -7.59 -12.70
C ILE A 106 12.95 -8.88 -12.68
N LYS A 107 14.20 -8.82 -12.22
CA LYS A 107 15.00 -10.01 -11.99
C LYS A 107 14.45 -10.73 -10.75
N PRO A 108 13.95 -11.98 -10.88
CA PRO A 108 13.62 -12.77 -9.71
C PRO A 108 14.91 -12.97 -8.88
N LYS A 109 14.78 -12.83 -7.55
CA LYS A 109 15.85 -13.16 -6.60
C LYS A 109 15.90 -14.66 -6.33
#